data_AF-A0A1F8GYV7-F1
#
_entry.id   AF-A0A1F8GYV7-F1
#
_cell.length_a   1.000
_cell.length_b   1.000
_cell.length_c   1.000
_cell.angle_alpha   90.00
_cell.angle_beta   90.00
_cell.angle_gamma   90.00
#
_symmetry.space_group_name_H-M   'P 1'
#
loop_
_entity.id
_entity.type
_entity.pdbx_description
1 polymer ?
#
loop_
_entity_poly.entity_id
_entity_poly.type
_entity_poly.pdbx_seq_one_letter_code
_entity_poly.pdbx_strand_id
1 'polypeptide(L)'
;MNPNEILKKILEITGAGDDAERVEKEFLVASRGLALQRIVDTMPEDRRSAILDKLHEPIAPETMLDVIQNDIGEEVYIEKLTAVSTELLQKYMQEVVPQLTDEMRSELKSYLASVGIEKAAQ
;
A
#
# COMPACT_ATOMS: atom_id res chain seq x y z
N MET A 1 6.02 3.77 10.80
CA MET A 1 6.64 3.89 9.46
C MET A 1 5.50 4.00 8.46
N ASN A 2 5.41 5.08 7.68
CA ASN A 2 4.32 5.29 6.73
C ASN A 2 4.76 4.83 5.33
N PRO A 3 4.18 3.74 4.77
CA PRO A 3 4.56 3.22 3.46
C PRO A 3 4.41 4.24 2.31
N ASN A 4 3.49 5.20 2.43
CA ASN A 4 3.29 6.23 1.41
C ASN A 4 4.42 7.26 1.40
N GLU A 5 4.91 7.66 2.58
CA GLU A 5 6.05 8.57 2.67
C GLU A 5 7.32 7.92 2.08
N ILE A 6 7.47 6.61 2.30
CA ILE A 6 8.57 5.83 1.73
C ILE A 6 8.44 5.74 0.21
N LEU A 7 7.25 5.40 -0.30
CA LEU A 7 7.01 5.35 -1.74
C LEU A 7 7.32 6.70 -2.40
N LYS A 8 6.83 7.79 -1.83
CA LYS A 8 7.07 9.14 -2.35
C LYS A 8 8.56 9.43 -2.45
N LYS A 9 9.33 9.10 -1.40
CA LYS A 9 10.76 9.33 -1.41
C LYS A 9 11.49 8.45 -2.43
N ILE A 10 11.03 7.21 -2.61
CA ILE A 10 11.56 6.33 -3.66
C ILE A 10 11.27 6.92 -5.04
N LEU A 11 10.05 7.38 -5.31
CA LEU A 11 9.68 7.98 -6.59
C LEU A 11 10.52 9.22 -6.93
N GLU A 12 10.86 10.03 -5.92
CA GLU A 12 11.81 11.14 -6.05
C GLU A 12 13.21 10.64 -6.47
N ILE A 13 13.76 9.64 -5.76
CA ILE A 13 15.10 9.10 -6.02
C ILE A 13 15.17 8.43 -7.40
N THR A 14 14.13 7.71 -7.79
CA THR A 14 14.09 6.97 -9.06
C THR A 14 13.76 7.88 -10.25
N GLY A 15 13.50 9.17 -10.01
CA GLY A 15 13.20 10.13 -11.06
C GLY A 15 11.88 9.82 -11.79
N ALA A 16 10.87 9.31 -11.08
CA ALA A 16 9.57 8.98 -11.67
C ALA A 16 8.83 10.17 -12.32
N GLY A 17 9.34 11.40 -12.12
CA GLY A 17 8.92 12.59 -12.86
C GLY A 17 7.42 12.85 -12.75
N ASP A 18 6.80 13.16 -13.88
CA ASP A 18 5.36 13.47 -14.00
C ASP A 18 4.44 12.29 -13.65
N ASP A 19 4.96 11.06 -13.64
CA ASP A 19 4.18 9.86 -13.30
C ASP A 19 4.12 9.58 -11.80
N ALA A 20 4.90 10.28 -10.97
CA ALA A 20 4.97 10.03 -9.52
C ALA A 20 3.61 10.17 -8.83
N GLU A 21 2.83 11.20 -9.18
CA GLU A 21 1.49 11.42 -8.61
C GLU A 21 0.51 10.32 -9.01
N ARG A 22 0.59 9.85 -10.28
CA ARG A 22 -0.23 8.73 -10.75
C ARG A 22 0.11 7.46 -9.99
N VAL A 23 1.40 7.14 -9.87
CA VAL A 23 1.87 5.93 -9.18
C VAL A 23 1.50 5.96 -7.69
N GLU A 24 1.64 7.10 -7.02
CA GLU A 24 1.23 7.26 -5.62
C GLU A 24 -0.28 7.00 -5.45
N LYS A 25 -1.11 7.57 -6.33
CA LYS A 25 -2.56 7.37 -6.30
C LYS A 25 -2.94 5.92 -6.57
N GLU A 26 -2.35 5.29 -7.58
CA GLU A 26 -2.59 3.88 -7.91
C GLU A 26 -2.16 2.96 -6.77
N PHE A 27 -1.00 3.23 -6.16
CA PHE A 27 -0.52 2.47 -5.00
C PHE A 27 -1.45 2.59 -3.79
N LEU A 28 -1.96 3.79 -3.51
CA LEU A 28 -2.93 4.02 -2.43
C LEU A 28 -4.22 3.25 -2.67
N VAL A 29 -4.77 3.32 -3.88
CA VAL A 29 -5.99 2.59 -4.25
C VAL A 29 -5.77 1.09 -4.16
N ALA A 30 -4.66 0.58 -4.72
CA ALA A 30 -4.32 -0.84 -4.67
C ALA A 30 -4.12 -1.33 -3.24
N SER A 31 -3.41 -0.57 -2.40
CA SER A 31 -3.17 -0.91 -0.99
C SER A 31 -4.47 -1.04 -0.21
N ARG A 32 -5.36 -0.05 -0.34
CA ARG A 32 -6.66 -0.04 0.35
C ARG A 32 -7.56 -1.18 -0.14
N GLY A 33 -7.66 -1.37 -1.45
CA GLY A 33 -8.46 -2.44 -2.05
C GLY A 33 -8.01 -3.83 -1.60
N LEU A 34 -6.70 -4.10 -1.67
CA LEU A 34 -6.14 -5.39 -1.23
C LEU A 34 -6.23 -5.59 0.27
N ALA A 35 -6.11 -4.54 1.09
CA ALA A 35 -6.30 -4.63 2.53
C ALA A 35 -7.73 -5.05 2.88
N LEU A 36 -8.74 -4.38 2.30
CA LEU A 36 -10.14 -4.75 2.46
C LEU A 36 -10.41 -6.17 1.97
N GLN A 37 -9.93 -6.52 0.79
CA GLN A 37 -10.10 -7.85 0.23
C GLN A 37 -9.54 -8.94 1.16
N ARG A 38 -8.32 -8.76 1.67
CA ARG A 38 -7.70 -9.71 2.60
C ARG A 38 -8.46 -9.86 3.91
N ILE A 39 -9.05 -8.78 4.41
CA ILE A 39 -9.89 -8.83 5.61
C ILE A 39 -11.15 -9.64 5.32
N VAL A 40 -11.87 -9.29 4.25
CA VAL A 40 -13.09 -9.97 3.80
C VAL A 40 -12.84 -11.46 3.54
N ASP A 41 -11.69 -11.82 2.97
CA ASP A 41 -11.31 -13.20 2.70
C ASP A 41 -11.07 -14.05 3.95
N THR A 42 -10.74 -13.41 5.08
CA THR A 42 -10.54 -14.09 6.37
C THR A 42 -11.82 -14.19 7.21
N MET A 43 -12.91 -13.56 6.77
CA MET A 43 -14.17 -13.56 7.51
C MET A 43 -15.02 -14.82 7.23
N PRO A 44 -15.84 -15.22 8.22
CA PRO A 44 -16.96 -16.13 8.03
C PRO A 44 -17.88 -15.71 6.87
N GLU A 45 -18.49 -16.68 6.18
CA GLU A 45 -19.30 -16.45 4.97
C GLU A 45 -20.49 -15.51 5.20
N ASP A 46 -21.15 -15.63 6.35
CA ASP A 46 -22.26 -14.78 6.78
C ASP A 46 -21.84 -13.30 6.92
N ARG A 47 -20.68 -13.05 7.55
CA ARG A 47 -20.10 -11.70 7.65
C ARG A 47 -19.59 -11.17 6.32
N ARG A 48 -18.99 -12.04 5.51
CA ARG A 48 -18.48 -11.71 4.18
C ARG A 48 -19.59 -11.20 3.27
N SER A 49 -20.72 -11.91 3.21
CA SER A 49 -21.87 -11.51 2.40
C SER A 49 -22.40 -10.14 2.84
N ALA A 50 -22.58 -9.93 4.16
CA ALA A 50 -23.08 -8.67 4.69
C ALA A 50 -22.16 -7.47 4.38
N ILE A 51 -20.84 -7.66 4.41
CA ILE A 51 -19.88 -6.62 4.04
C ILE A 51 -19.88 -6.39 2.53
N LEU A 52 -19.89 -7.44 1.71
CA LEU A 52 -19.93 -7.30 0.24
C LEU A 52 -21.20 -6.57 -0.21
N ASP A 53 -22.35 -6.87 0.38
CA ASP A 53 -23.61 -6.17 0.10
C ASP A 53 -23.52 -4.67 0.41
N LYS A 54 -22.80 -4.29 1.48
CA LYS A 54 -22.53 -2.88 1.82
C LYS A 54 -21.53 -2.21 0.86
N LEU A 55 -20.71 -2.98 0.14
CA LEU A 55 -19.64 -2.51 -0.75
C LEU A 55 -20.01 -2.57 -2.25
N HIS A 56 -21.24 -2.95 -2.61
CA HIS A 56 -21.64 -3.28 -3.99
C HIS A 56 -21.92 -2.09 -4.94
N GLU A 57 -21.93 -0.84 -4.45
CA GLU A 57 -22.12 0.37 -5.26
C GLU A 57 -20.81 1.20 -5.34
N PRO A 58 -20.65 2.20 -6.25
CA PRO A 58 -19.48 3.07 -6.23
C PRO A 58 -19.31 3.67 -4.84
N ILE A 59 -18.36 3.10 -4.10
CA ILE A 59 -18.27 3.25 -2.65
C ILE A 59 -17.93 4.71 -2.37
N ALA A 60 -18.90 5.44 -1.84
CA ALA A 60 -18.61 6.72 -1.23
C ALA A 60 -17.55 6.49 -0.13
N PRO A 61 -16.50 7.31 -0.05
CA PRO A 61 -15.47 7.18 0.99
C PRO A 61 -16.04 7.04 2.40
N GLU A 62 -17.19 7.68 2.64
CA GLU A 62 -17.96 7.62 3.88
C GLU A 62 -18.48 6.22 4.19
N THR A 63 -19.06 5.51 3.22
CA THR A 63 -19.53 4.13 3.37
C THR A 63 -18.37 3.16 3.68
N MET A 64 -17.20 3.41 3.08
CA MET A 64 -16.00 2.61 3.38
C MET A 64 -15.53 2.83 4.83
N LEU A 65 -15.54 4.07 5.31
CA LEU A 65 -15.21 4.40 6.70
C LEU A 65 -16.18 3.74 7.68
N ASP A 66 -17.48 3.77 7.39
CA ASP A 66 -18.49 3.13 8.22
C ASP A 66 -18.29 1.61 8.33
N VAL A 67 -18.01 0.93 7.21
CA VAL A 67 -17.71 -0.51 7.21
C VAL A 67 -16.44 -0.80 8.01
N ILE A 68 -15.41 0.03 7.87
CA ILE A 68 -14.16 -0.11 8.62
C ILE A 68 -14.41 0.03 10.12
N GLN A 69 -15.15 1.06 10.54
CA GLN A 69 -15.37 1.36 11.96
C GLN A 69 -16.32 0.35 12.63
N ASN A 70 -17.39 -0.04 11.95
CA ASN A 70 -18.47 -0.81 12.58
C ASN A 70 -18.32 -2.33 12.41
N ASP A 71 -17.75 -2.81 11.30
CA ASP A 71 -17.73 -4.23 10.97
C ASP A 71 -16.32 -4.86 11.05
N ILE A 72 -15.28 -4.07 10.72
CA ILE A 72 -13.89 -4.55 10.65
C ILE A 72 -13.11 -4.22 11.93
N GLY A 73 -13.24 -2.99 12.41
CA GLY A 73 -12.35 -2.39 13.40
C GLY A 73 -11.18 -1.65 12.74
N GLU A 74 -10.94 -0.41 13.18
CA GLU A 74 -9.89 0.46 12.64
C GLU A 74 -8.49 -0.16 12.78
N GLU A 75 -8.18 -0.77 13.94
CA GLU A 75 -6.87 -1.40 14.19
C GLU A 75 -6.59 -2.55 13.20
N VAL A 76 -7.58 -3.42 12.96
CA VAL A 76 -7.47 -4.55 12.02
C VAL A 76 -7.25 -4.04 10.60
N TYR A 77 -7.95 -2.98 10.23
CA TYR A 77 -7.79 -2.34 8.93
C TYR A 77 -6.40 -1.72 8.77
N ILE A 78 -5.91 -0.96 9.76
CA ILE A 78 -4.59 -0.33 9.73
C ILE A 78 -3.48 -1.39 9.69
N GLU A 79 -3.60 -2.47 10.46
CA GLU A 79 -2.65 -3.58 10.45
C GLU A 79 -2.56 -4.20 9.04
N LYS A 80 -3.73 -4.52 8.45
CA LYS A 80 -3.75 -5.14 7.11
C LYS A 80 -3.27 -4.17 6.03
N LEU A 81 -3.66 -2.91 6.11
CA LEU A 81 -3.21 -1.87 5.19
C LEU A 81 -1.69 -1.72 5.24
N THR A 82 -1.10 -1.68 6.43
CA THR A 82 0.35 -1.59 6.61
C THR A 82 1.05 -2.80 6.01
N ALA A 83 0.55 -4.02 6.27
CA ALA A 83 1.11 -5.25 5.72
C ALA A 83 1.04 -5.28 4.19
N VAL A 84 -0.10 -4.93 3.61
CA VAL A 84 -0.31 -4.90 2.15
C VAL A 84 0.56 -3.83 1.49
N SER A 85 0.56 -2.60 2.02
CA SER A 85 1.40 -1.53 1.48
C SER A 85 2.88 -1.89 1.54
N THR A 86 3.34 -2.55 2.60
CA THR A 86 4.72 -3.03 2.69
C THR A 86 5.04 -4.09 1.63
N GLU A 87 4.15 -5.05 1.41
CA GLU A 87 4.32 -6.07 0.37
C GLU A 87 4.33 -5.46 -1.04
N LEU A 88 3.41 -4.55 -1.33
CA LEU A 88 3.35 -3.86 -2.62
C LEU A 88 4.60 -3.02 -2.85
N LEU A 89 5.07 -2.32 -1.81
CA LEU A 89 6.29 -1.53 -1.87
C LEU A 89 7.50 -2.41 -2.18
N GLN A 90 7.60 -3.58 -1.54
CA GLN A 90 8.67 -4.55 -1.83
C GLN A 90 8.61 -5.07 -3.28
N LYS A 91 7.42 -5.38 -3.80
CA LYS A 91 7.25 -5.79 -5.20
C LYS A 91 7.66 -4.68 -6.17
N TYR A 92 7.19 -3.46 -5.93
CA TYR A 92 7.59 -2.28 -6.71
C TYR A 92 9.11 -2.11 -6.73
N MET A 93 9.74 -2.24 -5.55
CA MET A 93 11.19 -2.15 -5.42
C MET A 93 11.93 -3.22 -6.22
N GLN A 94 11.45 -4.47 -6.22
CA GLN A 94 12.04 -5.54 -7.02
C GLN A 94 11.96 -5.28 -8.53
N GLU A 95 10.90 -4.61 -8.99
CA GLU A 95 10.74 -4.24 -10.40
C GLU A 95 11.58 -3.02 -10.79
N VAL A 96 11.73 -2.05 -9.89
CA VAL A 96 12.37 -0.77 -10.20
C VAL A 96 13.88 -0.79 -9.97
N VAL A 97 14.38 -1.39 -8.87
CA VAL A 97 15.82 -1.43 -8.53
C VAL A 97 16.73 -1.94 -9.67
N PRO A 98 16.35 -2.97 -10.46
CA PRO A 98 17.16 -3.43 -11.59
C PRO A 98 17.36 -2.36 -12.67
N GLN A 99 16.40 -1.46 -12.83
CA GLN A 99 16.38 -0.44 -13.88
C GLN A 99 17.12 0.85 -13.49
N LEU A 100 17.49 0.99 -12.23
CA LEU A 100 18.14 2.19 -11.70
C LEU A 100 19.60 2.31 -12.13
N THR A 101 20.09 3.54 -12.23
CA THR A 101 21.52 3.83 -12.35
C THR A 101 22.23 3.53 -11.03
N ASP A 102 23.57 3.44 -11.07
CA ASP A 102 24.35 3.16 -9.86
C ASP A 102 24.25 4.29 -8.83
N GLU A 103 24.12 5.54 -9.29
CA GLU A 103 23.88 6.71 -8.44
C GLU A 103 22.53 6.59 -7.71
N MET A 104 21.45 6.33 -8.45
CA MET A 104 20.11 6.14 -7.89
C MET A 104 20.06 4.94 -6.93
N ARG A 105 20.71 3.82 -7.26
CA ARG A 105 20.80 2.66 -6.37
C ARG A 105 21.53 2.99 -5.07
N SER A 106 22.60 3.76 -5.14
CA SER A 106 23.37 4.15 -3.95
C SER A 106 22.54 5.06 -3.04
N GLU A 107 21.86 6.06 -3.60
CA GLU A 107 20.97 6.95 -2.85
C GLU A 107 19.79 6.18 -2.23
N LEU A 108 19.16 5.31 -3.01
CA LEU A 108 18.07 4.46 -2.55
C LEU A 108 18.50 3.54 -1.39
N LYS A 109 19.66 2.88 -1.48
CA LYS A 109 20.20 2.07 -0.38
C LYS A 109 20.45 2.89 0.88
N SER A 110 21.01 4.09 0.75
CA SER A 110 21.23 5.01 1.87
C SER A 110 19.92 5.39 2.55
N TYR A 111 18.91 5.74 1.75
CA TYR A 111 17.59 6.07 2.27
C TYR A 111 16.94 4.88 2.99
N LEU A 112 16.93 3.70 2.38
CA LEU A 112 16.32 2.50 2.97
C LEU A 112 17.01 2.07 4.27
N ALA A 113 18.33 2.24 4.38
CA ALA A 113 19.06 2.03 5.62
C ALA A 113 18.64 3.06 6.70
N SER A 114 18.39 4.31 6.31
CA SER A 114 17.95 5.36 7.26
C SER A 114 16.57 5.11 7.86
N VAL A 115 15.71 4.39 7.13
CA VAL A 115 14.35 4.03 7.58
C VAL A 115 14.22 2.57 8.03
N GLY A 116 15.32 1.81 8.10
CA GLY A 116 15.36 0.46 8.67
C GLY A 116 14.76 -0.65 7.80
N ILE A 117 14.78 -0.49 6.47
CA ILE A 117 14.24 -1.45 5.49
C ILE A 117 15.28 -1.87 4.43
N GLU A 118 16.55 -2.00 4.81
CA GLU A 118 17.65 -2.30 3.88
C GLU A 118 17.47 -3.59 3.04
N LYS A 119 16.62 -4.53 3.49
CA LYS A 119 16.32 -5.77 2.75
C LYS A 119 15.50 -5.54 1.48
N ALA A 120 14.87 -4.38 1.32
CA ALA A 120 14.03 -4.08 0.16
C ALA A 120 14.82 -3.70 -1.11
N ALA A 121 16.13 -3.42 -1.00
CA ALA A 121 17.01 -3.07 -2.13
C ALA A 121 18.17 -4.06 -2.33
N GLN A 122 17.99 -5.30 -1.85
CA GLN A 122 18.92 -6.41 -2.09
C GLN A 122 18.62 -7.12 -3.40
#